data_AF-A0AAW5CHX1-F1
#
_entry.id   AF-A0AAW5CHX1-F1
#
_cell.length_a   1.000
_cell.length_b   1.000
_cell.length_c   1.000
_cell.angle_alpha   90.00
_cell.angle_beta   90.00
_cell.angle_gamma   90.00
#
_symmetry.space_group_name_H-M   'P 1'
#
loop_
_entity.id
_entity.type
_entity.pdbx_description
1 polymer ?
#
loop_
_entity_poly.entity_id
_entity_poly.type
_entity_poly.pdbx_seq_one_letter_code
_entity_poly.pdbx_strand_id
1 'polypeptide(L)'
;MFSAEGYEKTYQWAVNIIKDYPNCNMLIWQVAVMLDSRRIIGQCEYPDKYDEQINSWYEMALNDKDEKIQHHAADSLFGFYLRKGNYEMAEKYLNYFSDYDPMKKLRLGQLYMEQEKTEEAYEKLENIILSEYTTLNLAFGMMITKALDNKDHKSARFLAEKMYALAGIFEMGKYNECATMFNVVVAEQNVEDTFKVIKQLLENVDTICDFQKSRLYKHIKFQDVENPYAEEMKKELIAGFQNEEDFAYMKGYKPWKKLLAKY
;
A
#
# COMPACT_ATOMS: atom_id res chain seq x y z
N MET A 1 -8.28 36.20 -0.48
CA MET A 1 -8.63 37.02 0.70
C MET A 1 -7.54 36.94 1.77
N PHE A 2 -7.21 35.75 2.29
CA PHE A 2 -6.31 35.62 3.43
C PHE A 2 -4.79 35.79 3.19
N SER A 3 -4.28 35.85 1.95
CA SER A 3 -2.85 36.10 1.69
C SER A 3 -2.45 37.58 1.81
N ALA A 4 -3.43 38.50 1.77
CA ALA A 4 -3.18 39.94 1.73
C ALA A 4 -3.16 40.62 3.11
N GLU A 5 -3.76 39.99 4.14
CA GLU A 5 -4.03 40.65 5.43
C GLU A 5 -3.01 40.31 6.54
N GLY A 6 -2.05 39.42 6.26
CA GLY A 6 -1.05 38.96 7.24
C GLY A 6 -1.60 37.93 8.23
N TYR A 7 -0.69 37.25 8.91
CA TYR A 7 -1.03 36.11 9.78
C TYR A 7 -1.87 36.51 10.99
N GLU A 8 -1.47 37.54 11.73
CA GLU A 8 -2.17 37.98 12.95
C GLU A 8 -3.64 38.37 12.66
N LYS A 9 -3.92 39.09 11.56
CA LYS A 9 -5.32 39.41 11.19
C LYS A 9 -6.13 38.15 10.85
N THR A 10 -5.51 37.20 10.15
CA THR A 10 -6.14 35.90 9.85
C THR A 10 -6.43 35.12 11.14
N TYR A 11 -5.53 35.17 12.12
CA TYR A 11 -5.72 34.57 13.44
C TYR A 11 -6.87 35.22 14.21
N GLN A 12 -6.96 36.56 14.24
CA GLN A 12 -8.09 37.24 14.89
C GLN A 12 -9.43 36.90 14.23
N TRP A 13 -9.45 36.79 12.89
CA TRP A 13 -10.64 36.31 12.17
C TRP A 13 -11.02 34.89 12.59
N ALA A 14 -10.05 33.98 12.68
CA ALA A 14 -10.27 32.59 13.12
C ALA A 14 -10.85 32.53 14.54
N VAL A 15 -10.30 33.30 15.48
CA VAL A 15 -10.82 33.41 16.85
C VAL A 15 -12.29 33.86 16.85
N ASN A 16 -12.64 34.85 16.04
CA ASN A 16 -14.02 35.35 15.97
C ASN A 16 -14.98 34.31 15.37
N ILE A 17 -14.59 33.66 14.27
CA ILE A 17 -15.40 32.59 13.66
C ILE A 17 -15.64 31.43 14.63
N ILE A 18 -14.62 31.02 15.38
CA ILE A 18 -14.77 29.94 16.35
C ILE A 18 -15.70 30.35 17.51
N LYS A 19 -15.66 31.62 17.94
CA LYS A 19 -16.61 32.16 18.94
C LYS A 19 -18.06 32.18 18.43
N ASP A 20 -18.26 32.46 17.15
CA ASP A 20 -19.59 32.46 16.53
C ASP A 20 -20.14 31.04 16.35
N TYR A 21 -19.26 30.04 16.21
CA TYR A 21 -19.61 28.64 15.98
C TYR A 21 -18.90 27.65 16.94
N PRO A 22 -19.09 27.78 18.26
CA PRO A 22 -18.28 27.07 19.26
C PRO A 22 -18.57 25.56 19.33
N ASN A 23 -19.67 25.10 18.74
CA ASN A 23 -20.07 23.67 18.73
C ASN A 23 -19.83 22.99 17.37
N CYS A 24 -19.16 23.67 16.43
CA CYS A 24 -18.85 23.10 15.13
C CYS A 24 -17.40 22.62 15.09
N ASN A 25 -17.12 21.48 15.71
CA ASN A 25 -15.76 20.96 15.86
C ASN A 25 -15.06 20.68 14.52
N MET A 26 -15.80 20.33 13.47
CA MET A 26 -15.25 20.23 12.11
C MET A 26 -14.72 21.58 11.61
N LEU A 27 -15.48 22.68 11.80
CA LEU A 27 -15.05 24.02 11.42
C LEU A 27 -13.86 24.48 12.27
N ILE A 28 -13.92 24.24 13.58
CA ILE A 28 -12.84 24.56 14.52
C ILE A 28 -11.54 23.89 14.09
N TRP A 29 -11.59 22.59 13.80
CA TRP A 29 -10.45 21.83 13.28
C TRP A 29 -9.94 22.40 11.95
N GLN A 30 -10.83 22.65 10.96
CA GLN A 30 -10.42 23.19 9.65
C GLN A 30 -9.74 24.56 9.75
N VAL A 31 -10.26 25.44 10.60
CA VAL A 31 -9.68 26.76 10.86
C VAL A 31 -8.32 26.63 11.53
N ALA A 32 -8.18 25.72 12.49
CA ALA A 32 -6.90 25.41 13.13
C ALA A 32 -5.86 24.88 12.13
N VAL A 33 -6.24 23.92 11.26
CA VAL A 33 -5.36 23.39 10.19
C VAL A 33 -4.92 24.49 9.23
N MET A 34 -5.83 25.39 8.83
CA MET A 34 -5.51 26.50 7.94
C MET A 34 -4.44 27.41 8.55
N LEU A 35 -4.58 27.75 9.83
CA LEU A 35 -3.60 28.57 10.55
C LEU A 35 -2.27 27.83 10.71
N ASP A 36 -2.31 26.57 11.14
CA ASP A 36 -1.11 25.77 11.36
C ASP A 36 -0.30 25.58 10.07
N SER A 37 -0.98 25.32 8.94
CA SER A 37 -0.35 25.23 7.63
C SER A 37 0.42 26.50 7.26
N ARG A 38 -0.13 27.68 7.55
CA ARG A 38 0.53 28.98 7.29
C ARG A 38 1.76 29.19 8.16
N ARG A 39 1.74 28.69 9.39
CA ARG A 39 2.92 28.71 10.28
C ARG A 39 4.03 27.86 9.69
N ILE A 40 3.70 26.65 9.23
CA ILE A 40 4.66 25.70 8.66
C ILE A 40 5.36 26.25 7.41
N ILE A 41 4.63 26.95 6.53
CA ILE A 41 5.20 27.52 5.29
C ILE A 41 5.86 28.90 5.50
N GLY A 42 6.11 29.31 6.75
CA GLY A 42 6.88 30.52 7.07
C GLY A 42 6.12 31.84 6.91
N GLN A 43 4.78 31.83 6.85
CA GLN A 43 3.98 33.07 6.77
C GLN A 43 3.72 33.71 8.14
N CYS A 44 4.33 33.19 9.21
CA CYS A 44 4.18 33.67 10.58
C CYS A 44 5.55 33.95 11.19
N GLU A 45 5.79 35.19 11.60
CA GLU A 45 7.07 35.63 12.19
C GLU A 45 7.36 34.97 13.55
N TYR A 46 6.32 34.83 14.39
CA TYR A 46 6.41 34.22 15.72
C TYR A 46 5.46 33.01 15.84
N PRO A 47 5.76 31.88 15.17
CA PRO A 47 4.84 30.76 15.10
C PRO A 47 4.51 30.18 16.47
N ASP A 48 5.47 30.07 17.39
CA ASP A 48 5.30 29.43 18.70
C ASP A 48 4.27 30.14 19.59
N LYS A 49 4.05 31.44 19.37
CA LYS A 49 3.03 32.24 20.08
C LYS A 49 1.62 31.62 20.00
N TYR A 50 1.33 30.85 18.94
CA TYR A 50 0.01 30.32 18.66
C TYR A 50 -0.14 28.82 18.97
N ASP A 51 0.92 28.17 19.47
CA ASP A 51 0.93 26.73 19.76
C ASP A 51 -0.25 26.31 20.65
N GLU A 52 -0.37 26.94 21.82
CA GLU A 52 -1.35 26.59 22.84
C GLU A 52 -2.78 26.73 22.32
N GLN A 53 -3.09 27.84 21.66
CA GLN A 53 -4.44 28.07 21.14
C GLN A 53 -4.81 27.08 20.03
N ILE A 54 -3.92 26.86 19.07
CA ILE A 54 -4.18 25.94 17.95
C ILE A 54 -4.34 24.52 18.47
N ASN A 55 -3.50 24.08 19.41
CA ASN A 55 -3.64 22.76 20.03
C ASN A 55 -4.94 22.64 20.82
N SER A 56 -5.36 23.66 21.55
CA SER A 56 -6.64 23.62 22.27
C SER A 56 -7.83 23.40 21.31
N TRP A 57 -7.77 23.97 20.09
CA TRP A 57 -8.80 23.74 19.07
C TRP A 57 -8.76 22.32 18.52
N TYR A 58 -7.57 21.75 18.32
CA TYR A 58 -7.46 20.34 17.96
C TYR A 58 -7.95 19.42 19.09
N GLU A 59 -7.63 19.70 20.36
CA GLU A 59 -8.11 18.93 21.50
C GLU A 59 -9.63 19.01 21.67
N MET A 60 -10.23 20.17 21.40
CA MET A 60 -11.69 20.30 21.35
C MET A 60 -12.29 19.35 20.30
N ALA A 61 -11.72 19.33 19.09
CA ALA A 61 -12.17 18.45 18.01
C ALA A 61 -11.88 16.97 18.30
N LEU A 62 -10.79 16.65 19.01
CA LEU A 62 -10.44 15.29 19.42
C LEU A 62 -11.48 14.68 20.39
N ASN A 63 -12.17 15.54 21.17
CA ASN A 63 -13.22 15.12 22.09
C ASN A 63 -14.62 15.07 21.47
N ASP A 64 -14.72 15.22 20.14
CA ASP A 64 -16.00 15.05 19.43
C ASP A 64 -16.50 13.59 19.53
N LYS A 65 -17.79 13.35 19.29
CA LYS A 65 -18.37 12.01 19.25
C LYS A 65 -18.23 11.35 17.87
N ASP A 66 -18.01 12.15 16.82
CA ASP A 66 -17.77 11.66 15.48
C ASP A 66 -16.31 11.21 15.34
N GLU A 67 -16.11 9.90 15.19
CA GLU A 67 -14.80 9.26 15.01
C GLU A 67 -13.99 9.88 13.87
N LYS A 68 -14.64 10.39 12.82
CA LYS A 68 -13.93 11.06 11.71
C LYS A 68 -13.30 12.37 12.15
N ILE A 69 -14.00 13.15 12.97
CA ILE A 69 -13.48 14.40 13.53
C ILE A 69 -12.35 14.09 14.51
N GLN A 70 -12.53 13.09 15.36
CA GLN A 70 -11.48 12.63 16.29
C GLN A 70 -10.21 12.23 15.54
N HIS A 71 -10.36 11.44 14.48
CA HIS A 71 -9.25 10.98 13.64
C HIS A 71 -8.49 12.16 13.01
N HIS A 72 -9.19 13.14 12.42
CA HIS A 72 -8.58 14.33 11.84
C HIS A 72 -7.81 15.18 12.88
N ALA A 73 -8.40 15.36 14.06
CA ALA A 73 -7.75 16.07 15.15
C ALA A 73 -6.50 15.32 15.65
N ALA A 74 -6.58 13.99 15.78
CA ALA A 74 -5.45 13.15 16.18
C ALA A 74 -4.28 13.23 15.18
N ASP A 75 -4.54 13.19 13.87
CA ASP A 75 -3.49 13.35 12.85
C ASP A 75 -2.82 14.73 12.94
N SER A 76 -3.61 15.77 13.22
CA SER A 76 -3.10 17.14 13.36
C SER A 76 -2.21 17.29 14.60
N LEU A 77 -2.63 16.71 15.73
CA LEU A 77 -1.86 16.69 16.97
C LEU A 77 -0.60 15.81 16.83
N PHE A 78 -0.68 14.65 16.18
CA PHE A 78 0.48 13.84 15.83
C PHE A 78 1.52 14.69 15.08
N GLY A 79 1.10 15.33 13.98
CA GLY A 79 1.98 16.15 13.16
C GLY A 79 2.58 17.34 13.92
N PHE A 80 1.80 17.96 14.80
CA PHE A 80 2.28 19.03 15.68
C PHE A 80 3.41 18.57 16.60
N TYR A 81 3.17 17.52 17.39
CA TYR A 81 4.12 17.06 18.39
C TYR A 81 5.36 16.44 17.76
N LEU A 82 5.21 15.79 16.60
CA LEU A 82 6.33 15.30 15.80
C LEU A 82 7.29 16.44 15.43
N ARG A 83 6.77 17.56 14.87
CA ARG A 83 7.59 18.73 14.51
C ARG A 83 8.26 19.41 15.71
N LYS A 84 7.65 19.30 16.89
CA LYS A 84 8.21 19.83 18.15
C LYS A 84 9.23 18.87 18.80
N GLY A 85 9.49 17.70 18.21
CA GLY A 85 10.39 16.70 18.77
C GLY A 85 9.82 15.96 19.99
N ASN A 86 8.53 16.14 20.30
CA ASN A 86 7.88 15.45 21.42
C ASN A 86 7.26 14.14 20.93
N TYR A 87 8.12 13.14 20.77
CA TYR A 87 7.75 11.87 20.15
C TYR A 87 6.81 11.02 20.99
N GLU A 88 6.87 11.11 22.33
CA GLU A 88 5.94 10.43 23.23
C GLU A 88 4.50 10.92 23.03
N MET A 89 4.32 12.24 22.96
CA MET A 89 3.00 12.81 22.68
C MET A 89 2.55 12.53 21.24
N ALA A 90 3.45 12.57 20.27
CA ALA A 90 3.11 12.19 18.90
C ALA A 90 2.58 10.75 18.85
N GLU A 91 3.30 9.79 19.44
CA GLU A 91 2.89 8.39 19.51
C GLU A 91 1.54 8.21 20.22
N LYS A 92 1.30 8.94 21.31
CA LYS A 92 0.02 8.90 22.04
C LYS A 92 -1.17 9.18 21.13
N TYR A 93 -1.07 10.14 20.20
CA TYR A 93 -2.18 10.45 19.29
C TYR A 93 -2.42 9.39 18.22
N LEU A 94 -1.43 8.53 17.93
CA LEU A 94 -1.64 7.39 17.05
C LEU A 94 -2.57 6.32 17.66
N ASN A 95 -2.80 6.34 18.97
CA ASN A 95 -3.78 5.45 19.61
C ASN A 95 -5.23 5.75 19.22
N TYR A 96 -5.51 6.93 18.66
CA TYR A 96 -6.83 7.27 18.11
C TYR A 96 -7.04 6.75 16.68
N PHE A 97 -6.00 6.19 16.06
CA PHE A 97 -6.11 5.51 14.78
C PHE A 97 -6.42 4.03 15.01
N SER A 98 -7.32 3.49 14.18
CA SER A 98 -7.56 2.04 14.13
C SER A 98 -6.28 1.29 13.77
N ASP A 99 -6.08 0.10 14.35
CA ASP A 99 -4.94 -0.76 14.00
C ASP A 99 -5.00 -1.25 12.54
N TYR A 100 -6.19 -1.19 11.94
CA TYR A 100 -6.43 -1.51 10.53
C TYR A 100 -6.23 -0.31 9.60
N ASP A 101 -5.97 0.88 10.14
CA ASP A 101 -5.74 2.07 9.34
C ASP A 101 -4.32 2.06 8.74
N PRO A 102 -4.18 2.03 7.39
CA PRO A 102 -2.87 2.10 6.75
C PRO A 102 -2.09 3.37 7.12
N MET A 103 -2.79 4.47 7.38
CA MET A 103 -2.18 5.75 7.74
C MET A 103 -1.48 5.68 9.09
N LYS A 104 -2.00 4.91 10.06
CA LYS A 104 -1.33 4.68 11.35
C LYS A 104 0.07 4.11 11.15
N LYS A 105 0.20 3.11 10.27
CA LYS A 105 1.48 2.46 9.97
C LYS A 105 2.44 3.43 9.27
N LEU A 106 1.95 4.26 8.35
CA LEU A 106 2.75 5.30 7.71
C LEU A 106 3.26 6.33 8.73
N ARG A 107 2.40 6.77 9.66
CA ARG A 107 2.78 7.70 10.74
C ARG A 107 3.78 7.10 11.72
N LEU A 108 3.66 5.82 12.06
CA LEU A 108 4.67 5.12 12.87
C LEU A 108 6.03 5.07 12.17
N GLY A 109 6.05 4.78 10.87
CA GLY A 109 7.28 4.85 10.07
C GLY A 109 7.90 6.25 10.11
N GLN A 110 7.08 7.29 9.93
CA GLN A 110 7.53 8.68 10.03
C GLN A 110 8.08 9.02 11.43
N LEU A 111 7.40 8.60 12.49
CA LEU A 111 7.83 8.80 13.87
C LEU A 111 9.20 8.17 14.13
N TYR A 112 9.43 6.95 13.67
CA TYR A 112 10.70 6.27 13.83
C TYR A 112 11.83 6.93 13.04
N MET A 113 11.55 7.50 11.87
CA MET A 113 12.54 8.30 11.13
C MET A 113 12.98 9.53 11.94
N GLU A 114 12.05 10.28 12.52
CA GLU A 114 12.36 11.46 13.34
C GLU A 114 13.07 11.09 14.67
N GLN A 115 12.84 9.87 15.18
CA GLN A 115 13.57 9.29 16.32
C GLN A 115 14.96 8.75 15.96
N GLU A 116 15.41 8.91 14.70
CA GLU A 116 16.66 8.35 14.16
C GLU A 116 16.72 6.80 14.17
N LYS A 117 15.58 6.13 14.42
CA LYS A 117 15.39 4.65 14.35
C LYS A 117 15.18 4.21 12.91
N THR A 118 16.19 4.48 12.08
CA THR A 118 16.10 4.40 10.62
C THR A 118 15.74 3.00 10.14
N GLU A 119 16.40 1.96 10.67
CA GLU A 119 16.19 0.57 10.23
C GLU A 119 14.77 0.09 10.55
N GLU A 120 14.28 0.34 11.77
CA GLU A 120 12.92 0.00 12.19
C GLU A 120 11.85 0.76 11.39
N ALA A 121 12.14 2.01 11.05
CA ALA A 121 11.26 2.83 10.23
C ALA A 121 11.14 2.29 8.80
N TYR A 122 12.27 1.96 8.16
CA TYR A 122 12.26 1.35 6.83
C TYR A 122 11.56 0.00 6.85
N GLU A 123 11.86 -0.88 7.81
CA GLU A 123 11.18 -2.18 7.93
C GLU A 123 9.66 -1.99 7.97
N LYS A 124 9.15 -1.02 8.74
CA LYS A 124 7.70 -0.77 8.82
C LYS A 124 7.12 -0.28 7.50
N LEU A 125 7.78 0.65 6.82
CA LEU A 125 7.32 1.17 5.53
C LEU A 125 7.38 0.12 4.42
N GLU A 126 8.43 -0.68 4.38
CA GLU A 126 8.58 -1.78 3.43
C GLU A 126 7.49 -2.85 3.63
N ASN A 127 7.15 -3.18 4.88
CA ASN A 127 6.03 -4.08 5.18
C ASN A 127 4.69 -3.55 4.68
N ILE A 128 4.47 -2.23 4.71
CA ILE A 128 3.28 -1.60 4.12
C ILE A 128 3.28 -1.86 2.61
N ILE A 129 4.37 -1.53 1.92
CA ILE A 129 4.52 -1.73 0.46
C ILE A 129 4.23 -3.18 0.08
N LEU A 130 4.80 -4.15 0.79
CA LEU A 130 4.57 -5.58 0.57
C LEU A 130 3.10 -6.00 0.79
N SER A 131 2.48 -5.47 1.86
CA SER A 131 1.07 -5.76 2.16
C SER A 131 0.10 -5.16 1.13
N GLU A 132 0.39 -3.97 0.62
CA GLU A 132 -0.40 -3.31 -0.41
C GLU A 132 -0.32 -4.06 -1.74
N TYR A 133 0.86 -4.57 -2.11
CA TYR A 133 0.98 -5.48 -3.25
C TYR A 133 0.06 -6.69 -3.10
N THR A 134 0.02 -7.31 -1.92
CA THR A 134 -0.82 -8.49 -1.67
C THR A 134 -2.31 -8.18 -1.87
N THR A 135 -2.79 -7.04 -1.35
CA THR A 135 -4.17 -6.58 -1.54
C THR A 135 -4.47 -6.31 -3.01
N LEU A 136 -3.58 -5.60 -3.72
CA LEU A 136 -3.73 -5.30 -5.15
C LEU A 136 -3.77 -6.60 -5.97
N ASN A 137 -2.84 -7.53 -5.71
CA ASN A 137 -2.74 -8.82 -6.37
C ASN A 137 -4.05 -9.62 -6.24
N LEU A 138 -4.64 -9.64 -5.04
CA LEU A 138 -5.94 -10.29 -4.79
C LEU A 138 -7.08 -9.61 -5.56
N ALA A 139 -7.15 -8.28 -5.53
CA ALA A 139 -8.19 -7.51 -6.23
C ALA A 139 -8.13 -7.73 -7.75
N PHE A 140 -6.94 -7.66 -8.35
CA PHE A 140 -6.74 -7.98 -9.77
C PHE A 140 -7.14 -9.43 -10.08
N GLY A 141 -6.74 -10.39 -9.24
CA GLY A 141 -7.12 -11.79 -9.39
C GLY A 141 -8.64 -11.99 -9.43
N MET A 142 -9.38 -11.38 -8.49
CA MET A 142 -10.84 -11.43 -8.47
C MET A 142 -11.47 -10.83 -9.74
N MET A 143 -10.95 -9.69 -10.21
CA MET A 143 -11.45 -9.05 -11.43
C MET A 143 -11.16 -9.88 -12.69
N ILE A 144 -9.98 -10.50 -12.78
CA ILE A 144 -9.61 -11.40 -13.88
C ILE A 144 -10.55 -12.60 -13.90
N THR A 145 -10.73 -13.27 -12.76
CA THR A 145 -11.67 -14.40 -12.65
C THR A 145 -13.06 -14.00 -13.11
N LYS A 146 -13.56 -12.84 -12.67
CA LYS A 146 -14.88 -12.36 -13.08
C LYS A 146 -14.98 -12.05 -14.58
N ALA A 147 -13.92 -11.51 -15.18
CA ALA A 147 -13.86 -11.27 -16.61
C ALA A 147 -13.86 -12.58 -17.41
N LEU A 148 -13.13 -13.60 -16.93
CA LEU A 148 -13.11 -14.93 -17.53
C LEU A 148 -14.47 -15.64 -17.43
N ASP A 149 -15.17 -15.57 -16.29
CA ASP A 149 -16.53 -16.10 -16.12
C ASP A 149 -17.51 -15.49 -17.13
N ASN A 150 -17.34 -14.19 -17.40
CA ASN A 150 -18.14 -13.44 -18.37
C ASN A 150 -17.66 -13.65 -19.83
N LYS A 151 -16.64 -14.47 -20.06
CA LYS A 151 -15.98 -14.68 -21.36
C LYS A 151 -15.42 -13.40 -22.00
N ASP A 152 -15.12 -12.40 -21.19
CA ASP A 152 -14.47 -11.17 -21.62
C ASP A 152 -12.94 -11.32 -21.58
N HIS A 153 -12.43 -12.07 -22.56
CA HIS A 153 -10.99 -12.35 -22.68
C HIS A 153 -10.15 -11.07 -22.84
N LYS A 154 -10.70 -10.03 -23.49
CA LYS A 154 -9.97 -8.75 -23.68
C LYS A 154 -9.73 -8.06 -22.34
N SER A 155 -10.77 -7.96 -21.50
CA SER A 155 -10.63 -7.36 -20.17
C SER A 155 -9.76 -8.23 -19.26
N ALA A 156 -9.92 -9.56 -19.28
CA ALA A 156 -9.10 -10.47 -18.48
C ALA A 156 -7.61 -10.32 -18.80
N ARG A 157 -7.26 -10.29 -20.09
CA ARG A 157 -5.88 -10.09 -20.56
C ARG A 157 -5.34 -8.71 -20.19
N PHE A 158 -6.12 -7.64 -20.40
CA PHE A 158 -5.72 -6.29 -19.99
C PHE A 158 -5.41 -6.23 -18.48
N LEU A 159 -6.25 -6.82 -17.64
CA LEU A 159 -6.05 -6.86 -16.19
C LEU A 159 -4.80 -7.68 -15.81
N ALA A 160 -4.61 -8.85 -16.43
CA ALA A 160 -3.43 -9.68 -16.20
C ALA A 160 -2.13 -8.97 -16.63
N GLU A 161 -2.14 -8.19 -17.72
CA GLU A 161 -0.99 -7.36 -18.12
C GLU A 161 -0.66 -6.29 -17.07
N LYS A 162 -1.67 -5.69 -16.44
CA LYS A 162 -1.45 -4.74 -15.32
C LYS A 162 -0.88 -5.44 -14.10
N MET A 163 -1.40 -6.62 -13.76
CA MET A 163 -0.91 -7.43 -12.65
C MET A 163 0.54 -7.90 -12.88
N TYR A 164 0.89 -8.30 -14.11
CA TYR A 164 2.26 -8.64 -14.52
C TYR A 164 3.21 -7.46 -14.28
N ALA A 165 2.84 -6.26 -14.76
CA ALA A 165 3.66 -5.07 -14.58
C ALA A 165 3.81 -4.69 -13.10
N LEU A 166 2.74 -4.85 -12.31
CA LEU A 166 2.76 -4.60 -10.87
C LEU A 166 3.72 -5.53 -10.14
N ALA A 167 3.71 -6.83 -10.45
CA ALA A 167 4.66 -7.78 -9.89
C ALA A 167 6.11 -7.39 -10.17
N GLY A 168 6.41 -6.88 -11.36
CA GLY A 168 7.74 -6.36 -11.71
C GLY A 168 8.10 -5.08 -10.95
N ILE A 169 7.17 -4.11 -10.84
CA ILE A 169 7.38 -2.85 -10.09
C ILE A 169 7.70 -3.11 -8.62
N PHE A 170 7.04 -4.10 -8.03
CA PHE A 170 7.24 -4.49 -6.64
C PHE A 170 8.35 -5.55 -6.46
N GLU A 171 9.12 -5.86 -7.51
CA GLU A 171 10.22 -6.85 -7.48
C GLU A 171 9.81 -8.22 -6.92
N MET A 172 8.65 -8.72 -7.33
CA MET A 172 8.06 -9.94 -6.77
C MET A 172 8.70 -11.25 -7.23
N GLY A 173 9.67 -11.18 -8.15
CA GLY A 173 10.31 -12.34 -8.74
C GLY A 173 9.61 -12.81 -10.02
N LYS A 174 10.38 -13.49 -10.88
CA LYS A 174 9.95 -13.76 -12.26
C LYS A 174 8.75 -14.70 -12.34
N TYR A 175 8.68 -15.67 -11.43
CA TYR A 175 7.53 -16.57 -11.31
C TYR A 175 6.23 -15.79 -11.11
N ASN A 176 6.22 -14.86 -10.14
CA ASN A 176 5.02 -14.09 -9.79
C ASN A 176 4.58 -13.19 -10.93
N GLU A 177 5.51 -12.61 -11.70
CA GLU A 177 5.18 -11.90 -12.94
C GLU A 177 4.43 -12.82 -13.92
N CYS A 178 5.03 -13.97 -14.27
CA CYS A 178 4.51 -14.84 -15.33
C CYS A 178 3.19 -15.54 -14.93
N ALA A 179 3.00 -15.82 -13.64
CA ALA A 179 1.81 -16.50 -13.11
C ALA A 179 0.51 -15.73 -13.36
N THR A 180 0.60 -14.39 -13.44
CA THR A 180 -0.56 -13.52 -13.69
C THR A 180 -1.31 -13.84 -14.99
N MET A 181 -0.60 -14.32 -16.01
CA MET A 181 -1.15 -14.56 -17.35
C MET A 181 -1.68 -15.99 -17.54
N PHE A 182 -1.40 -16.90 -16.60
CA PHE A 182 -1.68 -18.33 -16.74
C PHE A 182 -3.15 -18.64 -16.99
N ASN A 183 -4.05 -18.15 -16.12
CA ASN A 183 -5.48 -18.42 -16.25
C ASN A 183 -6.06 -17.81 -17.54
N VAL A 184 -5.52 -16.69 -18.00
CA VAL A 184 -5.98 -16.01 -19.22
C VAL A 184 -5.66 -16.84 -20.46
N VAL A 185 -4.40 -17.28 -20.63
CA VAL A 185 -4.00 -18.04 -21.82
C VAL A 185 -4.65 -19.41 -21.88
N VAL A 186 -4.90 -20.03 -20.71
CA VAL A 186 -5.65 -21.29 -20.61
C VAL A 186 -7.10 -21.10 -21.03
N ALA A 187 -7.78 -20.06 -20.52
CA ALA A 187 -9.16 -19.77 -20.88
C ALA A 187 -9.34 -19.39 -22.37
N GLU A 188 -8.34 -18.74 -22.97
CA GLU A 188 -8.31 -18.43 -24.40
C GLU A 188 -7.95 -19.65 -25.28
N GLN A 189 -7.47 -20.74 -24.68
CA GLN A 189 -6.95 -21.93 -25.37
C GLN A 189 -5.88 -21.60 -26.43
N ASN A 190 -5.07 -20.57 -26.19
CA ASN A 190 -4.03 -20.16 -27.13
C ASN A 190 -2.78 -21.04 -26.96
N VAL A 191 -2.57 -21.96 -27.91
CA VAL A 191 -1.49 -22.96 -27.85
C VAL A 191 -0.10 -22.34 -27.66
N GLU A 192 0.22 -21.27 -28.41
CA GLU A 192 1.56 -20.67 -28.35
C GLU A 192 1.79 -19.91 -27.05
N ASP A 193 0.81 -19.11 -26.61
CA ASP A 193 0.93 -18.31 -25.40
C ASP A 193 0.89 -19.20 -24.15
N THR A 194 0.02 -20.21 -24.10
CA THR A 194 0.02 -21.23 -23.04
C THR A 194 1.39 -21.88 -22.91
N PHE A 195 1.99 -22.31 -24.03
CA PHE A 195 3.32 -22.90 -24.00
C PHE A 195 4.38 -21.93 -23.46
N LYS A 196 4.37 -20.65 -23.88
CA LYS A 196 5.32 -19.65 -23.41
C LYS A 196 5.19 -19.40 -21.91
N VAL A 197 3.97 -19.19 -21.42
CA VAL A 197 3.70 -18.91 -19.99
C VAL A 197 4.09 -20.11 -19.12
N ILE A 198 3.66 -21.32 -19.50
CA ILE A 198 3.97 -22.53 -18.70
C ILE A 198 5.47 -22.84 -18.69
N LYS A 199 6.14 -22.65 -19.83
CA LYS A 199 7.60 -22.76 -19.88
C LYS A 199 8.26 -21.78 -18.90
N GLN A 200 7.83 -20.52 -18.90
CA GLN A 200 8.36 -19.51 -17.98
C GLN A 200 8.08 -19.87 -16.51
N LEU A 201 6.89 -20.38 -16.18
CA LEU A 201 6.57 -20.83 -14.83
C LEU A 201 7.51 -21.95 -14.37
N LEU A 202 7.69 -23.00 -15.17
CA LEU A 202 8.56 -24.13 -14.85
C LEU A 202 10.05 -23.75 -14.76
N GLU A 203 10.49 -22.78 -15.55
CA GLU A 203 11.87 -22.29 -15.57
C GLU A 203 12.19 -21.34 -14.40
N ASN A 204 11.18 -20.78 -13.72
CA ASN A 204 11.37 -19.75 -12.70
C ASN A 204 10.77 -20.11 -11.33
N VAL A 205 10.38 -21.36 -11.07
CA VAL A 205 9.77 -21.78 -9.78
C VAL A 205 10.61 -21.38 -8.56
N ASP A 206 11.93 -21.41 -8.69
CA ASP A 206 12.90 -20.99 -7.69
C ASP A 206 12.88 -19.48 -7.37
N THR A 207 12.33 -18.67 -8.27
CA THR A 207 12.20 -17.20 -8.12
C THR A 207 10.92 -16.76 -7.40
N ILE A 208 10.05 -17.68 -6.99
CA ILE A 208 8.76 -17.35 -6.34
C ILE A 208 8.92 -16.50 -5.06
N CYS A 209 10.05 -16.65 -4.37
CA CYS A 209 10.39 -15.90 -3.16
C CYS A 209 11.49 -14.86 -3.40
N ASP A 210 11.82 -14.50 -4.64
CA ASP A 210 12.93 -13.57 -4.93
C ASP A 210 12.69 -12.15 -4.40
N PHE A 211 11.44 -11.78 -4.09
CA PHE A 211 11.14 -10.55 -3.35
C PHE A 211 11.88 -10.47 -2.02
N GLN A 212 12.19 -11.60 -1.38
CA GLN A 212 12.96 -11.62 -0.13
C GLN A 212 14.41 -11.14 -0.31
N LYS A 213 14.92 -11.20 -1.55
CA LYS A 213 16.27 -10.75 -1.95
C LYS A 213 16.25 -9.36 -2.59
N SER A 214 15.07 -8.79 -2.79
CA SER A 214 14.88 -7.48 -3.42
C SER A 214 15.48 -6.36 -2.57
N ARG A 215 16.05 -5.36 -3.24
CA ARG A 215 16.51 -4.13 -2.57
C ARG A 215 15.35 -3.28 -2.05
N LEU A 216 14.13 -3.50 -2.55
CA LEU A 216 12.92 -2.83 -2.11
C LEU A 216 12.50 -3.24 -0.68
N TYR A 217 12.86 -4.45 -0.26
CA TYR A 217 12.48 -5.03 1.04
C TYR A 217 13.68 -5.31 1.94
N LYS A 218 14.73 -4.47 1.81
CA LYS A 218 16.05 -4.69 2.41
C LYS A 218 16.02 -4.85 3.93
N HIS A 219 15.08 -4.19 4.61
CA HIS A 219 15.04 -4.11 6.07
C HIS A 219 14.04 -5.11 6.68
N ILE A 220 13.24 -5.79 5.84
CA ILE A 220 12.37 -6.87 6.28
C ILE A 220 13.22 -8.11 6.59
N LYS A 221 13.07 -8.62 7.82
CA LYS A 221 13.66 -9.89 8.24
C LYS A 221 12.77 -11.05 7.78
N PHE A 222 13.02 -11.55 6.58
CA PHE A 222 12.43 -12.80 6.14
C PHE A 222 13.04 -13.97 6.91
N GLN A 223 12.26 -15.02 7.15
CA GLN A 223 12.82 -16.27 7.66
C GLN A 223 13.68 -16.89 6.55
N ASP A 224 14.90 -17.33 6.88
CA ASP A 224 15.76 -18.07 5.96
C ASP A 224 15.06 -19.38 5.60
N VAL A 225 14.36 -19.37 4.49
CA VAL A 225 13.85 -20.57 3.87
C VAL A 225 14.33 -20.52 2.43
N GLU A 226 15.49 -21.13 2.15
CA GLU A 226 15.65 -21.76 0.84
C GLU A 226 14.35 -22.50 0.59
N ASN A 227 13.57 -22.13 -0.44
CA ASN A 227 12.25 -22.69 -0.67
C ASN A 227 12.38 -24.21 -0.75
N PRO A 228 12.13 -24.97 0.34
CA PRO A 228 12.44 -26.39 0.39
C PRO A 228 11.41 -27.17 -0.42
N TYR A 229 10.35 -26.47 -0.83
CA TYR A 229 9.23 -26.95 -1.62
C TYR A 229 9.35 -26.55 -3.09
N ALA A 230 10.41 -25.87 -3.55
CA ALA A 230 10.52 -25.47 -4.96
C ALA A 230 10.48 -26.69 -5.90
N GLU A 231 11.20 -27.76 -5.55
CA GLU A 231 11.18 -29.01 -6.31
C GLU A 231 9.84 -29.74 -6.22
N GLU A 232 9.16 -29.68 -5.07
CA GLU A 232 7.84 -30.28 -4.88
C GLU A 232 6.76 -29.53 -5.68
N MET A 233 6.72 -28.20 -5.56
CA MET A 233 5.85 -27.32 -6.33
C MET A 233 6.04 -27.51 -7.83
N LYS A 234 7.29 -27.64 -8.28
CA LYS A 234 7.58 -27.91 -9.69
C LYS A 234 6.98 -29.23 -10.15
N LYS A 235 7.11 -30.30 -9.36
CA LYS A 235 6.48 -31.60 -9.65
C LYS A 235 4.96 -31.50 -9.70
N GLU A 236 4.35 -30.79 -8.76
CA GLU A 236 2.90 -30.55 -8.74
C GLU A 236 2.42 -29.79 -9.98
N LEU A 237 3.14 -28.73 -10.37
CA LEU A 237 2.83 -27.98 -11.60
C LEU A 237 2.89 -28.88 -12.83
N ILE A 238 3.94 -29.71 -12.96
CA ILE A 238 4.08 -30.64 -14.09
C ILE A 238 2.93 -31.64 -14.11
N ALA A 239 2.59 -32.23 -12.96
CA ALA A 239 1.47 -33.16 -12.85
C ALA A 239 0.14 -32.49 -13.25
N GLY A 240 -0.08 -31.24 -12.82
CA GLY A 240 -1.25 -30.44 -13.22
C GLY A 240 -1.30 -30.18 -14.73
N PHE A 241 -0.16 -29.87 -15.36
CA PHE A 241 -0.08 -29.66 -16.81
C PHE A 241 -0.23 -30.94 -17.63
N GLN A 242 -0.11 -32.11 -17.02
CA GLN A 242 -0.39 -33.40 -17.67
C GLN A 242 -1.89 -33.74 -17.68
N ASN A 243 -2.75 -32.94 -17.03
CA ASN A 243 -4.20 -33.15 -17.08
C ASN A 243 -4.72 -33.01 -18.52
N GLU A 244 -5.21 -34.11 -19.07
CA GLU A 244 -5.70 -34.16 -20.45
C GLU A 244 -7.02 -33.40 -20.66
N GLU A 245 -7.79 -33.14 -19.61
CA GLU A 245 -9.05 -32.38 -19.72
C GLU A 245 -8.77 -30.87 -19.90
N ASP A 246 -7.98 -30.29 -19.00
CA ASP A 246 -7.69 -28.85 -19.00
C ASP A 246 -6.79 -28.43 -20.17
N PHE A 247 -5.92 -29.33 -20.65
CA PHE A 247 -4.96 -29.06 -21.72
C PHE A 247 -5.21 -29.86 -23.01
N ALA A 248 -6.44 -30.35 -23.23
CA ALA A 248 -6.82 -31.09 -24.43
C ALA A 248 -6.43 -30.37 -25.73
N TYR A 249 -6.58 -29.04 -25.77
CA TYR A 249 -6.26 -28.18 -26.91
C TYR A 249 -4.75 -28.13 -27.25
N MET A 250 -3.88 -28.56 -26.33
CA MET A 250 -2.43 -28.67 -26.56
C MET A 250 -2.02 -29.96 -27.27
N LYS A 251 -2.96 -30.91 -27.45
CA LYS A 251 -2.69 -32.22 -28.05
C LYS A 251 -2.14 -32.08 -29.47
N GLY A 252 -0.99 -32.69 -29.72
CA GLY A 252 -0.31 -32.66 -31.01
C GLY A 252 0.73 -31.54 -31.15
N TYR A 253 0.77 -30.56 -30.23
CA TYR A 253 1.81 -29.55 -30.23
C TYR A 253 3.15 -30.15 -29.75
N LYS A 254 4.08 -30.36 -30.69
CA LYS A 254 5.36 -31.06 -30.41
C LYS A 254 6.19 -30.39 -29.30
N PRO A 255 6.31 -29.05 -29.23
CA PRO A 255 7.07 -28.40 -28.16
C PRO A 255 6.51 -28.68 -26.76
N TRP A 256 5.19 -28.77 -26.61
CA TRP A 256 4.53 -29.10 -25.33
C TRP A 256 4.99 -30.44 -24.76
N LYS A 257 4.94 -31.50 -25.57
CA LYS A 257 5.39 -32.84 -25.15
C LYS A 257 6.86 -32.86 -24.76
N LYS A 258 7.71 -32.11 -25.48
CA LYS A 258 9.14 -32.01 -25.15
C LYS A 258 9.39 -31.25 -23.85
N LEU A 259 8.61 -30.21 -23.56
CA LEU A 259 8.72 -29.44 -22.33
C LEU A 259 8.36 -30.30 -21.13
N LEU A 260 7.21 -30.99 -21.17
CA LEU A 260 6.76 -31.82 -20.05
C LEU A 260 7.63 -33.06 -19.83
N ALA A 261 8.31 -33.58 -20.86
CA ALA A 261 9.24 -34.70 -20.73
C ALA A 261 10.65 -34.30 -20.23
N LYS A 262 10.95 -33.00 -20.15
CA LYS A 262 12.23 -32.48 -19.64
C LYS A 262 12.32 -32.60 -18.12
N TYR A 263 11.17 -32.63 -17.45
CA TYR A 263 11.03 -32.63 -16.00
C TYR A 263 10.29 -33.88 -15.54
#